data_AF-A0A1Y5EN69-F1
#
_entry.id   AF-A0A1Y5EN69-F1
#
_cell.length_a   1.000
_cell.length_b   1.000
_cell.length_c   1.000
_cell.angle_alpha   90.00
_cell.angle_beta   90.00
_cell.angle_gamma   90.00
#
_symmetry.space_group_name_H-M   'P 1'
#
loop_
_entity.id
_entity.type
_entity.pdbx_description
1 polymer ?
#
loop_
_entity_poly.entity_id
_entity_poly.type
_entity_poly.pdbx_seq_one_letter_code
_entity_poly.pdbx_strand_id
1 'polypeptide(L)'
;MNYIVTILTISLALFSFSSNAKNRASRDISHLISQEVFASYQDVADFIEQSPKVTITVLPSKADIDEYGQQVAKSLTGSDCDRDGVMDDNKTCNAVFYKLWLKYAR
;
A
#
# COMPACT_ATOMS: atom_id res chain seq x y z
N MET A 1 37.24 -21.64 -27.38
CA MET A 1 36.05 -21.93 -26.55
C MET A 1 35.98 -21.03 -25.32
N ASN A 2 37.08 -20.80 -24.58
CA ASN A 2 37.08 -19.95 -23.39
C ASN A 2 36.68 -18.49 -23.64
N TYR A 3 37.17 -17.84 -24.72
CA TYR A 3 36.89 -16.41 -24.97
C TYR A 3 35.41 -16.10 -25.21
N ILE A 4 34.66 -17.01 -25.84
CA ILE A 4 33.22 -16.83 -26.07
C ILE A 4 32.48 -16.87 -24.73
N VAL A 5 32.87 -17.80 -23.84
CA VAL A 5 32.32 -17.88 -22.48
C VAL A 5 32.65 -16.61 -21.69
N THR A 6 33.88 -16.09 -21.80
CA THR A 6 34.27 -14.84 -21.12
C THR A 6 33.44 -13.65 -21.60
N ILE A 7 33.25 -13.51 -22.93
CA ILE A 7 32.45 -12.42 -23.50
C ILE A 7 30.99 -12.52 -23.03
N LEU A 8 30.42 -13.73 -23.00
CA LEU A 8 29.04 -13.95 -22.56
C LEU A 8 28.84 -13.60 -21.08
N THR A 9 29.83 -13.88 -20.22
CA THR A 9 29.76 -13.52 -18.80
C THR A 9 29.85 -12.01 -18.56
N ILE A 10 30.65 -11.30 -19.35
CA ILE A 10 30.81 -9.84 -19.22
C ILE A 10 29.55 -9.13 -19.70
N SER A 11 28.94 -9.57 -20.80
CA SER A 11 27.71 -8.97 -21.30
C SER A 11 26.53 -9.19 -20.35
N LEU A 12 26.43 -10.34 -19.68
CA LEU A 12 25.37 -10.61 -18.70
C LEU A 12 25.48 -9.72 -17.44
N ALA A 13 26.70 -9.38 -17.01
CA ALA A 13 26.92 -8.47 -15.87
C ALA A 13 26.51 -7.02 -16.15
N LEU A 14 26.56 -6.59 -17.42
CA LEU A 14 26.22 -5.22 -17.85
C LEU A 14 24.71 -4.95 -17.93
N PHE A 15 23.86 -5.99 -17.89
CA PHE A 15 22.39 -5.86 -17.90
C PHE A 15 21.76 -5.81 -16.49
N SER A 16 22.47 -5.25 -15.52
CA SER A 16 21.91 -5.04 -14.18
C SER A 16 20.84 -3.94 -14.23
N PHE A 17 19.56 -4.33 -14.23
CA PHE A 17 18.44 -3.39 -14.12
C PHE A 17 18.38 -2.82 -12.69
N SER A 18 18.73 -1.55 -12.55
CA SER A 18 18.57 -0.82 -11.28
C SER A 18 17.09 -0.57 -11.00
N SER A 19 16.46 -1.45 -10.20
CA SER A 19 15.11 -1.20 -9.68
C SER A 19 15.17 -0.11 -8.61
N ASN A 20 14.56 1.04 -8.88
CA ASN A 20 14.42 2.13 -7.91
C ASN A 20 13.01 2.08 -7.33
N ALA A 21 12.89 1.63 -6.08
CA ALA A 21 11.65 1.73 -5.32
C ALA A 21 11.49 3.17 -4.82
N LYS A 22 10.61 3.96 -5.46
CA LYS A 22 10.20 5.27 -4.94
C LYS A 22 9.05 5.06 -3.95
N ASN A 23 9.25 5.45 -2.69
CA ASN A 23 8.13 5.54 -1.75
C ASN A 23 7.11 6.53 -2.33
N ARG A 24 5.85 6.10 -2.51
CA ARG A 24 4.77 7.06 -2.78
C ARG A 24 4.73 8.04 -1.62
N ALA A 25 4.88 9.32 -1.91
CA ALA A 25 4.70 10.34 -0.90
C ALA A 25 3.25 10.27 -0.42
N SER A 26 3.04 10.23 0.89
CA SER A 26 1.70 10.34 1.47
C SER A 26 1.00 11.57 0.87
N ARG A 27 -0.18 11.36 0.26
CA ARG A 27 -0.95 12.44 -0.39
C ARG A 27 -1.39 13.48 0.64
N ASP A 28 -1.45 14.75 0.24
CA ASP A 28 -2.07 15.76 1.11
C ASP A 28 -3.59 15.70 0.96
N ILE A 29 -4.27 15.20 1.99
CA ILE A 29 -5.73 15.05 2.04
C ILE A 29 -6.41 16.10 2.90
N SER A 30 -5.70 17.14 3.34
CA SER A 30 -6.28 18.19 4.19
C SER A 30 -7.45 18.93 3.54
N HIS A 31 -7.55 18.87 2.21
CA HIS A 31 -8.66 19.45 1.46
C HIS A 31 -9.94 18.60 1.57
N LEU A 32 -9.84 17.37 2.08
CA LEU A 32 -10.96 16.43 2.30
C LEU A 32 -11.33 16.31 3.78
N ILE A 33 -10.37 16.52 4.68
CA ILE A 33 -10.56 16.38 6.13
C ILE A 33 -10.21 17.70 6.77
N SER A 34 -11.18 18.44 7.31
CA SER A 34 -10.91 19.70 8.02
C SER A 34 -10.21 19.47 9.36
N GLN A 35 -9.71 20.54 9.98
CA GLN A 35 -9.06 20.47 11.29
C GLN A 35 -10.02 19.97 12.38
N GLU A 36 -11.29 20.38 12.34
CA GLU A 36 -12.32 19.97 13.30
C GLU A 36 -12.64 18.49 13.17
N VAL A 37 -12.76 17.99 11.94
CA VAL A 37 -12.96 16.56 11.68
C VAL A 37 -11.73 15.77 12.15
N PHE A 38 -10.52 16.24 11.85
CA PHE A 38 -9.32 15.57 12.31
C PHE A 38 -9.22 15.52 13.85
N ALA A 39 -9.57 16.61 14.53
CA ALA A 39 -9.59 16.70 15.99
C ALA A 39 -10.64 15.80 16.65
N SER A 40 -11.62 15.29 15.89
CA SER A 40 -12.60 14.33 16.39
C SER A 40 -12.06 12.91 16.50
N TYR A 41 -10.97 12.59 15.79
CA TYR A 41 -10.29 11.30 15.93
C TYR A 41 -9.49 11.27 17.23
N GLN A 42 -9.66 10.20 18.02
CA GLN A 42 -8.95 10.04 19.30
C GLN A 42 -7.47 9.73 19.09
N ASP A 43 -7.18 8.85 18.13
CA ASP A 43 -5.83 8.41 17.79
C ASP A 43 -5.78 7.85 16.35
N VAL A 44 -4.64 7.29 15.97
CA VAL A 44 -4.45 6.71 14.64
C VAL A 44 -5.32 5.47 14.39
N ALA A 45 -5.63 4.69 15.42
CA ALA A 45 -6.48 3.51 15.28
C ALA A 45 -7.93 3.94 14.99
N ASP A 46 -8.42 4.94 15.71
CA ASP A 46 -9.73 5.54 15.47
C ASP A 46 -9.83 6.17 14.07
N PHE A 47 -8.79 6.90 13.64
CA PHE A 47 -8.70 7.40 12.27
C PHE A 47 -8.78 6.28 11.22
N ILE A 48 -8.06 5.18 11.42
CA ILE A 48 -8.09 4.02 10.51
C ILE A 48 -9.46 3.36 10.51
N GLU A 49 -10.09 3.23 11.67
CA GLU A 49 -11.41 2.63 11.83
C GLU A 49 -12.49 3.44 11.09
N GLN A 50 -12.47 4.76 11.26
CA GLN A 50 -13.42 5.68 10.64
C GLN A 50 -13.10 6.02 9.17
N SER A 51 -11.95 5.61 8.65
CA SER A 51 -11.61 5.81 7.24
C SER A 51 -12.50 4.96 6.33
N PRO A 52 -12.85 5.47 5.12
CA PRO A 52 -13.63 4.74 4.13
C PRO A 52 -13.09 3.34 3.91
N LYS A 53 -14.01 2.38 3.72
CA LYS A 53 -13.66 1.00 3.45
C LYS A 53 -13.73 0.73 1.96
N VAL A 54 -12.71 0.05 1.47
CA VAL A 54 -12.63 -0.42 0.10
C VAL A 54 -12.47 -1.92 0.11
N THR A 55 -13.11 -2.57 -0.87
CA THR A 55 -13.06 -4.02 -1.02
C THR A 55 -12.34 -4.36 -2.31
N ILE A 56 -11.33 -5.21 -2.22
CA ILE A 56 -10.60 -5.75 -3.36
C ILE A 56 -10.83 -7.24 -3.50
N THR A 57 -10.83 -7.74 -4.72
CA THR A 57 -10.76 -9.17 -4.99
C THR A 57 -9.31 -9.60 -5.02
N VAL A 58 -8.98 -10.65 -4.26
CA VAL A 58 -7.64 -11.24 -4.23
C VAL A 58 -7.70 -12.69 -4.70
N LEU A 59 -6.56 -13.18 -5.17
CA LEU A 59 -6.44 -14.60 -5.51
C LEU A 59 -6.60 -15.44 -4.24
N PRO A 60 -7.49 -16.45 -4.25
CA PRO A 60 -7.58 -17.41 -3.16
C PRO A 60 -6.25 -18.17 -2.99
N SER A 61 -5.89 -18.46 -1.75
CA SER A 61 -4.74 -19.30 -1.44
C SER A 61 -5.06 -20.78 -1.71
N LYS A 62 -4.02 -21.63 -1.67
CA LYS A 62 -4.20 -23.07 -1.80
C LYS A 62 -5.11 -23.64 -0.70
N ALA A 63 -4.97 -23.16 0.53
CA ALA A 63 -5.84 -23.56 1.64
C ALA A 63 -7.30 -23.19 1.38
N ASP A 64 -7.56 -21.96 0.89
CA ASP A 64 -8.92 -21.53 0.53
C ASP A 64 -9.52 -22.45 -0.57
N ILE A 65 -8.72 -22.85 -1.56
CA ILE A 65 -9.17 -23.74 -2.66
C ILE A 65 -9.43 -25.17 -2.15
N ASP A 66 -8.59 -25.67 -1.26
CA ASP A 66 -8.73 -27.03 -0.72
C ASP A 66 -9.95 -27.17 0.20
N GLU A 67 -10.32 -26.09 0.89
CA GLU A 67 -11.51 -26.05 1.75
C GLU A 67 -12.80 -25.77 0.97
N TYR A 68 -12.79 -24.80 0.06
CA TYR A 68 -14.01 -24.29 -0.58
C TYR A 68 -14.15 -24.65 -2.07
N GLY A 69 -13.16 -25.30 -2.67
CA GLY A 69 -13.15 -25.73 -4.07
C GLY A 69 -12.59 -24.69 -5.05
N GLN A 70 -12.42 -25.08 -6.32
CA GLN A 70 -11.77 -24.23 -7.34
C GLN A 70 -12.53 -22.95 -7.70
N GLN A 71 -13.83 -22.88 -7.43
CA GLN A 71 -14.67 -21.72 -7.74
C GLN A 71 -14.73 -20.70 -6.60
N VAL A 72 -13.91 -20.87 -5.56
CA VAL A 72 -13.84 -19.92 -4.45
C VAL A 72 -13.35 -18.55 -4.93
N ALA A 73 -14.03 -17.50 -4.47
CA ALA A 73 -13.59 -16.13 -4.64
C ALA A 73 -13.25 -15.55 -3.26
N LYS A 74 -12.15 -14.80 -3.18
CA LYS A 74 -11.71 -14.17 -1.94
C LYS A 74 -11.71 -12.65 -2.11
N SER A 75 -12.34 -11.96 -1.19
CA SER A 75 -12.29 -10.51 -1.10
C SER A 75 -11.64 -10.09 0.22
N LEU A 76 -10.94 -8.95 0.18
CA LEU A 76 -10.42 -8.28 1.36
C LEU A 76 -11.04 -6.91 1.43
N THR A 77 -11.50 -6.54 2.62
CA THR A 77 -11.94 -5.17 2.92
C THR A 77 -10.94 -4.53 3.86
N GLY A 78 -10.49 -3.33 3.51
CA GLY A 78 -9.56 -2.55 4.31
C GLY A 78 -9.84 -1.06 4.21
N SER A 79 -9.05 -0.27 4.92
CA SER A 79 -9.20 1.18 4.94
C SER A 79 -8.51 1.82 3.73
N ASP A 80 -9.15 2.85 3.19
CA ASP A 80 -8.59 3.81 2.25
C ASP A 80 -8.34 5.12 3.03
N CYS A 81 -7.14 5.21 3.60
CA CYS A 81 -6.77 6.28 4.51
C CYS A 81 -6.41 7.56 3.76
N ASP A 82 -5.82 7.45 2.57
CA ASP A 82 -5.44 8.60 1.73
C ASP A 82 -6.49 9.02 0.69
N ARG A 83 -7.66 8.37 0.70
CA ARG A 83 -8.86 8.69 -0.09
C ARG A 83 -8.59 8.59 -1.59
N ASP A 84 -7.77 7.64 -2.01
CA ASP A 84 -7.46 7.38 -3.43
C ASP A 84 -8.24 6.20 -4.03
N GLY A 85 -9.06 5.51 -3.22
CA GLY A 85 -9.84 4.35 -3.61
C GLY A 85 -9.08 3.02 -3.56
N VAL A 86 -7.84 3.00 -3.08
CA VAL A 86 -7.00 1.81 -2.93
C VAL A 86 -6.95 1.38 -1.46
N MET A 87 -6.87 0.07 -1.24
CA MET A 87 -6.73 -0.47 0.11
C MET A 87 -5.32 -0.20 0.63
N ASP A 88 -5.24 0.58 1.71
CA ASP A 88 -3.99 0.98 2.33
C ASP A 88 -3.50 -0.06 3.34
N ASP A 89 -2.17 -0.17 3.44
CA ASP A 89 -1.55 -0.85 4.56
C ASP A 89 -1.48 0.05 5.80
N ASN A 90 -1.19 -0.57 6.95
CA ASN A 90 -1.08 0.12 8.23
C ASN A 90 -0.03 1.24 8.20
N LYS A 91 1.08 1.06 7.46
CA LYS A 91 2.16 2.04 7.36
C LYS A 91 1.70 3.29 6.61
N THR A 92 0.97 3.14 5.51
CA THR A 92 0.41 4.24 4.74
C THR A 92 -0.60 5.03 5.58
N CYS A 93 -1.52 4.35 6.25
CA CYS A 93 -2.49 5.01 7.13
C CYS A 93 -1.83 5.84 8.25
N ASN A 94 -0.81 5.28 8.92
CA ASN A 94 -0.04 6.02 9.93
C ASN A 94 0.63 7.26 9.34
N ALA A 95 1.24 7.15 8.16
CA ALA A 95 1.89 8.27 7.51
C ALA A 95 0.90 9.41 7.18
N VAL A 96 -0.31 9.08 6.71
CA VAL A 96 -1.38 10.05 6.45
C VAL A 96 -1.82 10.75 7.73
N PHE A 97 -2.10 9.99 8.79
CA PHE A 97 -2.51 10.53 10.08
C PHE A 97 -1.48 11.53 10.63
N TYR A 98 -0.21 11.15 10.65
CA TYR A 98 0.87 12.03 11.12
C TYR A 98 1.04 13.27 10.26
N LYS A 99 0.81 13.17 8.95
CA LYS A 99 0.89 14.33 8.06
C LYS A 99 -0.22 15.35 8.33
N LEU A 100 -1.44 14.89 8.59
CA LEU A 100 -2.54 15.75 9.03
C LEU A 100 -2.27 16.36 10.39
N TRP A 101 -1.77 15.55 11.34
CA TRP A 101 -1.38 16.03 12.66
C TRP A 101 -0.35 17.16 12.57
N LEU A 102 0.72 16.99 11.78
CA LEU A 102 1.74 18.04 11.58
C LEU A 102 1.19 19.31 10.94
N LYS A 103 0.12 19.20 10.15
CA LYS A 103 -0.54 20.34 9.50
C LYS A 103 -1.47 21.10 10.44
N TYR A 104 -2.20 20.40 11.30
CA TYR A 104 -3.22 20.97 12.17
C TYR A 104 -2.78 21.24 13.61
N ALA A 105 -1.69 20.63 14.07
CA ALA A 105 -1.10 20.89 15.38
C ALA A 105 -0.14 22.10 15.39
N ARG A 106 -0.19 22.94 14.35
CA ARG A 106 0.61 24.16 14.21
C ARG A 106 -0.26 25.40 14.23
#